data_AF-A0A3B0V2Q5-F1
#
_entry.id   AF-A0A3B0V2Q5-F1
#
_cell.length_a   1.000
_cell.length_b   1.000
_cell.length_c   1.000
_cell.angle_alpha   90.00
_cell.angle_beta   90.00
_cell.angle_gamma   90.00
#
_symmetry.space_group_name_H-M   'P 1'
#
loop_
_entity.id
_entity.type
_entity.pdbx_description
1 polymer ?
#
loop_
_entity_poly.entity_id
_entity_poly.type
_entity_poly.pdbx_seq_one_letter_code
_entity_poly.pdbx_strand_id
1 'polypeptide(L)'
;MKKFRFVKCWTLVLAVLSLLFLGAACNGDEAAPTAVAEIVEAATDTPVPPTDMPEPTATQSPTAVPTATDTLVPPTDTPMPTATQTSTPEPTETATAVPTETATPTQAATNTAVPVVNTPVPAATATPEESDENEPITVYYISNPNDILGVFPELPFDSEGLKTNMNNINRSLQTMRGSIDGAHAGDQASCDTYVAAYNNILFSGVFYKDVPGDWEDIDAVYFISFIFSLDRTRPAYLSCVDSGKVDDFNYGLAVQTLDQTVAFLAPALNAANAR
;
A
#
# COMPACT_ATOMS: atom_id res chain seq x y z
N MET A 1 20.76 -46.38 24.90
CA MET A 1 20.84 -45.13 25.67
C MET A 1 22.20 -44.47 25.43
N LYS A 2 22.27 -43.35 24.69
CA LYS A 2 23.41 -42.40 24.60
C LYS A 2 23.11 -41.33 23.51
N LYS A 3 22.24 -40.35 23.80
CA LYS A 3 22.00 -39.18 22.91
C LYS A 3 21.86 -37.84 23.65
N PHE A 4 22.27 -37.76 24.93
CA PHE A 4 21.97 -36.60 25.77
C PHE A 4 23.15 -35.64 26.07
N ARG A 5 24.27 -35.76 25.35
CA ARG A 5 25.48 -34.93 25.63
C ARG A 5 25.82 -33.85 24.59
N PHE A 6 25.15 -33.82 23.44
CA PHE A 6 25.51 -32.87 22.38
C PHE A 6 24.84 -31.50 22.52
N VAL A 7 23.65 -31.43 23.15
CA VAL A 7 22.86 -30.19 23.23
C VAL A 7 23.46 -29.16 24.21
N LYS A 8 24.13 -29.62 25.29
CA LYS A 8 24.70 -28.71 26.31
C LYS A 8 26.00 -28.03 25.90
N CYS A 9 26.71 -28.54 24.90
CA CYS A 9 27.93 -27.89 24.40
C CYS A 9 27.59 -26.72 23.47
N TRP A 10 26.52 -26.85 22.68
CA TRP A 10 26.14 -25.84 21.70
C TRP A 10 25.54 -24.58 22.35
N THR A 11 24.78 -24.73 23.44
CA THR A 11 24.22 -23.58 24.18
C THR A 11 25.29 -22.74 24.86
N LEU A 12 26.40 -23.35 25.31
CA LEU A 12 27.52 -22.60 25.90
C LEU A 12 28.32 -21.82 24.84
N VAL A 13 28.47 -22.35 23.63
CA VAL A 13 29.15 -21.65 22.53
C VAL A 13 28.34 -20.44 22.06
N LEU A 14 27.01 -20.54 21.98
CA LEU A 14 26.13 -19.42 21.63
C LEU A 14 26.13 -18.32 22.70
N ALA A 15 26.14 -18.67 23.99
CA ALA A 15 26.19 -17.69 25.07
C ALA A 15 27.51 -16.89 25.11
N VAL A 16 28.64 -17.53 24.82
CA VAL A 16 29.95 -16.84 24.74
C VAL A 16 30.05 -15.96 23.49
N LEU A 17 29.44 -16.37 22.37
CA LEU A 17 29.43 -15.57 21.15
C LEU A 17 28.56 -14.31 21.28
N SER A 18 27.43 -14.37 22.00
CA SER A 18 26.59 -13.18 22.28
C SER A 18 27.27 -12.16 23.21
N LEU A 19 28.14 -12.61 24.13
CA LEU A 19 28.89 -11.70 25.01
C LEU A 19 30.04 -10.97 24.30
N LEU A 20 30.51 -11.49 23.17
CA LEU A 20 31.60 -10.89 22.38
C LEU A 20 31.13 -9.75 21.45
N PHE A 21 29.83 -9.62 21.19
CA PHE A 21 29.27 -8.55 20.35
C PHE A 21 28.82 -7.29 21.12
N LEU A 22 28.79 -7.30 22.46
CA LEU A 22 28.44 -6.12 23.27
C LEU A 22 29.62 -5.15 23.55
N GLY A 23 30.81 -5.41 23.01
CA GLY A 23 32.03 -4.67 23.34
C GLY A 23 32.49 -3.57 22.36
N ALA A 24 31.71 -3.20 21.34
CA ALA A 24 32.19 -2.36 20.24
C ALA A 24 31.32 -1.11 19.94
N ALA A 25 30.74 -0.47 20.96
CA ALA A 25 29.99 0.78 20.80
C ALA A 25 30.33 1.82 21.88
N CYS A 26 31.61 2.07 22.12
CA CYS A 26 32.09 3.29 22.77
C CYS A 26 33.43 3.65 22.14
N ASN A 27 33.43 4.55 21.14
CA ASN A 27 34.46 5.57 20.91
C ASN A 27 34.22 6.35 19.61
N GLY A 28 34.30 7.67 19.72
CA GLY A 28 34.49 8.66 18.64
C GLY A 28 33.17 9.30 18.18
N ASP A 29 33.00 10.61 18.11
CA ASP A 29 33.92 11.74 18.28
C ASP A 29 33.06 12.99 18.56
N GLU A 30 33.44 13.73 19.60
CA GLU A 30 32.80 14.99 19.99
C GLU A 30 33.42 16.12 19.15
N ALA A 31 32.76 16.49 18.05
CA ALA A 31 33.15 17.65 17.25
C ALA A 31 32.72 18.94 17.97
N ALA A 32 33.71 19.71 18.38
CA ALA A 32 33.55 21.03 18.99
C ALA A 32 32.79 22.01 18.07
N PRO A 33 31.88 22.85 18.62
CA PRO A 33 31.26 23.91 17.84
C PRO A 33 32.27 25.03 17.58
N THR A 34 32.56 25.27 16.30
CA THR A 34 33.30 26.43 15.81
C THR A 34 32.40 27.66 15.90
N ALA A 35 32.76 28.61 16.77
CA ALA A 35 32.14 29.92 16.84
C ALA A 35 32.49 30.73 15.58
N VAL A 36 31.47 31.21 14.85
CA VAL A 36 31.64 32.15 13.73
C VAL A 36 30.82 33.41 14.01
N ALA A 37 31.57 34.50 14.15
CA ALA A 37 31.30 35.92 13.93
C ALA A 37 29.86 36.43 13.76
N GLU A 38 29.45 37.21 14.76
CA GLU A 38 28.87 38.55 14.71
C GLU A 38 28.74 39.22 13.31
N ILE A 39 27.49 39.52 12.93
CA ILE A 39 27.16 40.62 12.00
C ILE A 39 25.97 41.40 12.60
N VAL A 40 26.12 42.72 12.52
CA VAL A 40 25.37 43.83 13.14
C VAL A 40 23.98 44.07 12.52
N GLU A 41 23.10 44.59 13.38
CA GLU A 41 21.79 45.24 13.21
C GLU A 41 21.25 45.56 11.80
N ALA A 42 19.94 45.32 11.61
CA ALA A 42 19.00 46.40 11.24
C ALA A 42 17.52 45.99 11.37
N ALA A 43 16.72 46.97 11.79
CA ALA A 43 15.26 47.13 11.67
C ALA A 43 14.35 46.42 12.68
N THR A 44 14.05 47.19 13.72
CA THR A 44 12.89 47.13 14.61
C THR A 44 11.58 47.00 13.84
N ASP A 45 10.81 45.96 14.11
CA ASP A 45 9.37 45.95 13.86
C ASP A 45 8.60 45.69 15.15
N THR A 46 7.46 46.37 15.25
CA THR A 46 6.77 46.73 16.48
C THR A 46 6.17 45.51 17.19
N PRO A 47 6.37 45.32 18.52
CA PRO A 47 5.73 44.21 19.24
C PRO A 47 4.22 44.44 19.32
N VAL A 48 3.46 43.55 18.68
CA VAL A 48 2.01 43.43 18.90
C VAL A 48 1.80 42.99 20.35
N PRO A 49 0.90 43.63 21.13
CA PRO A 49 0.66 43.27 22.51
C PRO A 49 0.20 41.81 22.64
N PRO A 50 0.61 41.09 23.70
CA PRO A 50 0.20 39.71 23.92
C PRO A 50 -1.31 39.64 24.05
N THR A 51 -1.92 38.81 23.22
CA THR A 51 -3.33 38.43 23.33
C THR A 51 -3.52 37.69 24.65
N ASP A 52 -4.54 38.08 25.43
CA ASP A 52 -4.86 37.52 26.74
C ASP A 52 -4.86 35.99 26.69
N MET A 53 -3.87 35.40 27.36
CA MET A 53 -3.78 33.97 27.56
C MET A 53 -4.94 33.56 28.47
N PRO A 54 -5.82 32.63 28.05
CA PRO A 54 -6.94 32.22 28.87
C PRO A 54 -6.43 31.69 30.21
N GLU A 55 -7.01 32.23 31.28
CA GLU A 55 -6.77 31.86 32.67
C GLU A 55 -6.89 30.32 32.83
N PRO A 56 -5.94 29.65 33.51
CA PRO A 56 -5.96 28.21 33.67
C PRO A 56 -7.25 27.79 34.35
N THR A 57 -8.11 27.10 33.59
CA THR A 57 -9.35 26.53 34.11
C THR A 57 -9.00 25.49 35.16
N ALA A 58 -9.50 25.68 36.38
CA ALA A 58 -9.25 24.81 37.51
C ALA A 58 -9.48 23.33 37.16
N THR A 59 -8.42 22.54 37.27
CA THR A 59 -8.47 21.08 37.14
C THR A 59 -9.39 20.53 38.21
N GLN A 60 -10.53 19.97 37.81
CA GLN A 60 -11.46 19.37 38.74
C GLN A 60 -10.80 18.17 39.44
N SER A 61 -10.88 18.19 40.77
CA SER A 61 -10.44 17.13 41.67
C SER A 61 -11.04 15.78 41.26
N PRO A 62 -10.29 14.66 41.34
CA PRO A 62 -10.77 13.35 40.92
C PRO A 62 -12.04 12.98 41.70
N THR A 63 -13.11 12.83 40.93
CA THR A 63 -14.40 12.34 41.42
C THR A 63 -14.27 10.88 41.87
N ALA A 64 -14.97 10.59 42.96
CA ALA A 64 -14.96 9.36 43.76
C ALA A 64 -14.61 8.05 43.03
N VAL A 65 -13.77 7.26 43.70
CA VAL A 65 -13.57 5.83 43.46
C VAL A 65 -14.94 5.14 43.43
N PRO A 66 -15.32 4.44 42.34
CA PRO A 66 -16.55 3.68 42.32
C PRO A 66 -16.44 2.54 43.35
N THR A 67 -17.26 2.62 44.39
CA THR A 67 -17.52 1.48 45.29
C THR A 67 -18.15 0.37 44.46
N ALA A 68 -17.48 -0.77 44.35
CA ALA A 68 -18.03 -1.96 43.72
C ALA A 68 -19.25 -2.42 44.56
N THR A 69 -20.44 -2.12 44.06
CA THR A 69 -21.68 -2.72 44.57
C THR A 69 -21.83 -4.07 43.89
N ASP A 70 -21.46 -5.15 44.60
CA ASP A 70 -21.80 -6.53 44.25
C ASP A 70 -23.32 -6.72 44.34
N THR A 71 -24.04 -6.28 43.31
CA THR A 71 -25.41 -6.72 43.09
C THR A 71 -25.33 -8.07 42.37
N LEU A 72 -25.41 -9.16 43.14
CA LEU A 72 -25.62 -10.50 42.62
C LEU A 72 -27.00 -10.56 41.96
N VAL A 73 -27.07 -10.21 40.67
CA VAL A 73 -28.25 -10.48 39.85
C VAL A 73 -28.21 -11.98 39.54
N PRO A 74 -29.25 -12.76 39.93
CA PRO A 74 -29.31 -14.17 39.55
C PRO A 74 -29.29 -14.28 38.03
N PRO A 75 -28.61 -15.28 37.44
CA PRO A 75 -28.59 -15.46 36.00
C PRO A 75 -30.03 -15.63 35.51
N THR A 76 -30.52 -14.66 34.75
CA THR A 76 -31.78 -14.77 34.04
C THR A 76 -31.62 -15.89 33.02
N ASP A 77 -32.46 -16.92 33.10
CA ASP A 77 -32.49 -18.03 32.15
C ASP A 77 -32.54 -17.47 30.73
N THR A 78 -31.42 -17.56 30.02
CA THR A 78 -31.34 -17.14 28.63
C THR A 78 -32.16 -18.16 27.84
N PRO A 79 -33.23 -17.75 27.15
CA PRO A 79 -34.07 -18.67 26.41
C PRO A 79 -33.20 -19.42 25.40
N MET A 80 -33.22 -20.74 25.50
CA MET A 80 -32.54 -21.62 24.55
C MET A 80 -33.03 -21.28 23.13
N PRO A 81 -32.14 -21.03 22.17
CA PRO A 81 -32.55 -20.66 20.82
C PRO A 81 -33.39 -21.79 20.23
N THR A 82 -34.67 -21.50 19.99
CA THR A 82 -35.56 -22.39 19.26
C THR A 82 -35.03 -22.48 17.83
N ALA A 83 -34.61 -23.67 17.42
CA ALA A 83 -34.20 -23.94 16.05
C ALA A 83 -35.40 -23.76 15.11
N THR A 84 -35.53 -22.57 14.53
CA THR A 84 -36.47 -22.33 13.44
C THR A 84 -35.91 -23.03 12.20
N GLN A 85 -36.52 -24.15 11.81
CA GLN A 85 -36.21 -24.79 10.54
C GLN A 85 -36.70 -23.88 9.41
N THR A 86 -35.77 -23.11 8.84
CA THR A 86 -36.03 -22.37 7.61
C THR A 86 -36.02 -23.36 6.46
N SER A 87 -37.19 -23.63 5.89
CA SER A 87 -37.31 -24.41 4.66
C SER A 87 -36.51 -23.71 3.56
N THR A 88 -35.36 -24.26 3.19
CA THR A 88 -34.61 -23.80 2.02
C THR A 88 -35.50 -24.02 0.80
N PRO A 89 -35.81 -22.97 0.01
CA PRO A 89 -36.59 -23.15 -1.20
C PRO A 89 -35.82 -24.07 -2.15
N GLU A 90 -36.52 -25.06 -2.70
CA GLU A 90 -35.99 -25.96 -3.70
C GLU A 90 -35.63 -25.14 -4.96
N PRO A 91 -34.47 -25.38 -5.59
CA PRO A 91 -34.05 -24.62 -6.77
C PRO A 91 -35.07 -24.79 -7.89
N THR A 92 -35.73 -23.70 -8.27
CA THR A 92 -36.59 -23.66 -9.45
C THR A 92 -35.73 -23.77 -10.69
N GLU A 93 -35.87 -24.87 -11.43
CA GLU A 93 -35.20 -25.02 -12.73
C GLU A 93 -35.67 -23.91 -13.67
N THR A 94 -34.76 -22.99 -13.97
CA THR A 94 -34.98 -21.94 -14.96
C THR A 94 -34.66 -22.52 -16.32
N ALA A 95 -35.66 -22.60 -17.19
CA ALA A 95 -35.49 -23.07 -18.56
C ALA A 95 -34.39 -22.25 -19.26
N THR A 96 -33.27 -22.89 -19.58
CA THR A 96 -32.20 -22.27 -20.34
C THR A 96 -32.70 -22.09 -21.77
N ALA A 97 -32.73 -20.84 -22.24
CA ALA A 97 -33.15 -20.54 -23.60
C ALA A 97 -32.25 -21.30 -24.59
N VAL A 98 -32.88 -22.03 -25.51
CA VAL A 98 -32.18 -22.72 -26.60
C VAL A 98 -31.48 -21.65 -27.45
N PRO A 99 -30.17 -21.79 -27.75
CA PRO A 99 -29.47 -20.82 -28.57
C PRO A 99 -30.11 -20.76 -29.96
N THR A 100 -30.57 -19.55 -30.33
CA THR A 100 -31.08 -19.27 -31.67
C THR A 100 -29.92 -19.32 -32.66
N GLU A 101 -30.02 -20.17 -33.69
CA GLU A 101 -29.01 -20.22 -34.74
C GLU A 101 -28.89 -18.85 -35.41
N THR A 102 -27.68 -18.28 -35.33
CA THR A 102 -27.34 -17.03 -36.01
C THR A 102 -27.08 -17.35 -37.47
N ALA A 103 -27.85 -16.73 -38.36
CA ALA A 103 -27.72 -16.93 -39.80
C ALA A 103 -26.29 -16.60 -40.26
N THR A 104 -25.65 -17.57 -40.92
CA THR A 104 -24.36 -17.38 -41.58
C THR A 104 -24.52 -16.34 -42.70
N PRO A 105 -23.71 -15.27 -42.74
CA PRO A 105 -23.82 -14.27 -43.79
C PRO A 105 -23.45 -14.88 -45.15
N THR A 106 -24.41 -14.90 -46.06
CA THR A 106 -24.21 -15.25 -47.47
C THR A 106 -23.36 -14.18 -48.13
N GLN A 107 -22.14 -14.52 -48.56
CA GLN A 107 -21.29 -13.61 -49.33
C GLN A 107 -21.97 -13.24 -50.65
N ALA A 108 -22.29 -11.95 -50.81
CA ALA A 108 -22.76 -11.41 -52.06
C ALA A 108 -21.60 -11.32 -53.07
N ALA A 109 -21.77 -11.91 -54.25
CA ALA A 109 -20.82 -11.83 -55.34
C ALA A 109 -20.61 -10.36 -55.73
N THR A 110 -19.42 -9.84 -55.45
CA THR A 110 -19.02 -8.50 -55.87
C THR A 110 -18.65 -8.56 -57.35
N ASN A 111 -19.42 -7.87 -58.19
CA ASN A 111 -19.09 -7.70 -59.59
C ASN A 111 -17.81 -6.86 -59.72
N THR A 112 -16.75 -7.45 -60.25
CA THR A 112 -15.51 -6.77 -60.60
C THR A 112 -15.77 -5.76 -61.73
N ALA A 113 -15.79 -4.47 -61.38
CA ALA A 113 -15.73 -3.40 -62.37
C ALA A 113 -14.29 -3.25 -62.88
N VAL A 114 -14.14 -3.10 -64.19
CA VAL A 114 -12.88 -2.85 -64.91
C VAL A 114 -12.29 -1.51 -64.43
N PRO A 115 -10.99 -1.42 -64.10
CA PRO A 115 -10.42 -0.20 -63.56
C PRO A 115 -10.26 0.86 -64.65
N VAL A 116 -10.96 1.98 -64.49
CA VAL A 116 -10.65 3.23 -65.20
C VAL A 116 -9.49 3.89 -64.45
N VAL A 117 -8.35 4.00 -65.12
CA VAL A 117 -7.16 4.70 -64.61
C VAL A 117 -7.44 6.20 -64.64
N ASN A 118 -7.96 6.72 -63.53
CA ASN A 118 -7.81 8.12 -63.17
C ASN A 118 -6.69 8.18 -62.14
N THR A 119 -5.52 8.69 -62.54
CA THR A 119 -4.38 8.94 -61.65
C THR A 119 -4.81 9.89 -60.53
N PRO A 120 -4.96 9.42 -59.28
CA PRO A 120 -5.24 10.32 -58.17
C PRO A 120 -3.94 11.05 -57.81
N VAL A 121 -4.07 12.36 -57.60
CA VAL A 121 -3.07 13.16 -56.88
C VAL A 121 -2.82 12.47 -55.52
N PRO A 122 -1.57 12.32 -55.05
CA PRO A 122 -1.29 11.63 -53.79
C PRO A 122 -1.97 12.40 -52.65
N ALA A 123 -3.06 11.84 -52.12
CA ALA A 123 -3.55 12.22 -50.81
C ALA A 123 -2.53 11.70 -49.81
N ALA A 124 -2.02 12.59 -48.94
CA ALA A 124 -1.11 12.22 -47.87
C ALA A 124 -1.72 11.05 -47.11
N THR A 125 -1.10 9.87 -47.29
CA THR A 125 -1.41 8.70 -46.49
C THR A 125 -1.04 9.08 -45.07
N ALA A 126 -2.05 9.22 -44.20
CA ALA A 126 -1.80 9.33 -42.79
C ALA A 126 -0.99 8.10 -42.40
N THR A 127 0.27 8.32 -42.04
CA THR A 127 1.08 7.35 -41.31
C THR A 127 0.20 6.86 -40.16
N PRO A 128 -0.09 5.55 -40.05
CA PRO A 128 -0.77 5.04 -38.88
C PRO A 128 0.05 5.46 -37.68
N GLU A 129 -0.54 6.29 -36.82
CA GLU A 129 0.03 6.60 -35.52
C GLU A 129 0.21 5.25 -34.83
N GLU A 130 1.46 4.92 -34.52
CA GLU A 130 1.87 3.71 -33.84
C GLU A 130 1.12 3.71 -32.50
N SER A 131 0.01 2.99 -32.45
CA SER A 131 -0.75 2.74 -31.23
C SER A 131 0.15 1.88 -30.36
N ASP A 132 0.86 2.54 -29.44
CA ASP A 132 1.70 1.94 -28.42
C ASP A 132 0.81 1.02 -27.56
N GLU A 133 0.70 -0.26 -27.91
CA GLU A 133 -0.12 -1.26 -27.19
C GLU A 133 0.44 -1.58 -25.78
N ASN A 134 1.38 -0.78 -25.28
CA ASN A 134 1.93 -0.84 -23.93
C ASN A 134 1.30 0.16 -22.93
N GLU A 135 0.21 0.85 -23.29
CA GLU A 135 -0.53 1.74 -22.37
C GLU A 135 -1.72 1.12 -21.57
N PRO A 136 -1.89 -0.20 -21.30
CA PRO A 136 -3.14 -0.66 -20.68
C PRO A 136 -3.23 -0.58 -19.14
N ILE A 137 -2.29 0.02 -18.41
CA ILE A 137 -2.34 0.02 -16.92
C ILE A 137 -2.64 1.41 -16.32
N THR A 138 -2.28 2.51 -17.00
CA THR A 138 -2.45 3.87 -16.48
C THR A 138 -3.91 4.30 -16.42
N VAL A 139 -4.73 3.91 -17.40
CA VAL A 139 -6.10 4.43 -17.56
C VAL A 139 -7.07 3.96 -16.45
N TYR A 140 -6.93 2.74 -15.94
CA TYR A 140 -7.88 2.20 -14.94
C TYR A 140 -7.76 2.91 -13.58
N TYR A 141 -6.53 3.28 -13.18
CA TYR A 141 -6.26 3.84 -11.85
C TYR A 141 -6.46 5.35 -11.74
N ILE A 142 -6.72 6.05 -12.85
CA ILE A 142 -7.12 7.47 -12.85
C ILE A 142 -8.58 7.62 -12.36
N SER A 143 -9.35 6.52 -12.33
CA SER A 143 -10.75 6.49 -11.87
C SER A 143 -10.84 6.56 -10.33
N ASN A 144 -10.68 7.75 -9.76
CA ASN A 144 -11.00 8.12 -8.37
C ASN A 144 -10.53 7.14 -7.27
N PRO A 145 -9.21 7.08 -6.96
CA PRO A 145 -8.66 6.23 -5.90
C PRO A 145 -9.32 6.42 -4.51
N ASN A 146 -9.96 7.58 -4.31
CA ASN A 146 -10.69 7.89 -3.09
C ASN A 146 -11.84 6.92 -2.79
N ASP A 147 -12.45 6.33 -3.83
CA ASP A 147 -13.58 5.42 -3.65
C ASP A 147 -13.13 4.06 -3.12
N ILE A 148 -11.88 3.67 -3.38
CA ILE A 148 -11.34 2.34 -3.04
C ILE A 148 -10.50 2.39 -1.75
N LEU A 149 -9.68 3.43 -1.63
CA LEU A 149 -8.63 3.55 -0.61
C LEU A 149 -8.85 4.70 0.38
N GLY A 150 -9.85 5.55 0.13
CA GLY A 150 -10.12 6.75 0.94
C GLY A 150 -9.40 8.00 0.45
N VAL A 151 -9.70 9.15 1.06
CA VAL A 151 -9.12 10.44 0.66
C VAL A 151 -7.71 10.57 1.23
N PHE A 152 -6.74 10.75 0.34
CA PHE A 152 -5.36 11.03 0.71
C PHE A 152 -5.11 12.55 0.77
N PRO A 153 -4.26 13.02 1.70
CA PRO A 153 -3.90 14.43 1.77
C PRO A 153 -3.11 14.84 0.52
N GLU A 154 -3.53 15.94 -0.10
CA GLU A 154 -2.76 16.63 -1.13
C GLU A 154 -1.96 17.79 -0.49
N LEU A 155 -0.64 17.77 -0.64
CA LEU A 155 0.27 18.78 -0.12
C LEU A 155 0.96 19.55 -1.26
N PRO A 156 1.41 20.80 -1.04
CA PRO A 156 2.33 21.45 -1.96
C PRO A 156 3.58 20.59 -2.19
N PHE A 157 4.13 20.61 -3.40
CA PHE A 157 5.31 19.83 -3.74
C PHE A 157 6.47 20.05 -2.75
N ASP A 158 6.98 18.94 -2.22
CA ASP A 158 8.16 18.86 -1.39
C ASP A 158 8.98 17.66 -1.85
N SER A 159 10.12 17.93 -2.50
CA SER A 159 10.99 16.88 -3.04
C SER A 159 11.53 15.95 -1.96
N GLU A 160 11.78 16.46 -0.74
CA GLU A 160 12.31 15.63 0.35
C GLU A 160 11.21 14.74 0.94
N GLY A 161 10.00 15.29 1.06
CA GLY A 161 8.80 14.53 1.37
C GLY A 161 8.54 13.40 0.37
N LEU A 162 8.59 13.70 -0.94
CA LEU A 162 8.39 12.71 -2.00
C LEU A 162 9.43 11.59 -1.92
N LYS A 163 10.72 11.92 -1.79
CA LYS A 163 11.80 10.93 -1.59
C LYS A 163 11.55 10.06 -0.36
N THR A 164 11.15 10.68 0.75
CA THR A 164 10.86 9.97 2.00
C THR A 164 9.73 8.96 1.81
N ASN A 165 8.65 9.39 1.16
CA ASN A 165 7.49 8.53 0.88
C ASN A 165 7.84 7.39 -0.09
N MET A 166 8.56 7.66 -1.18
CA MET A 166 9.02 6.62 -2.11
C MET A 166 9.92 5.58 -1.42
N ASN A 167 10.86 6.02 -0.57
CA ASN A 167 11.71 5.12 0.22
C ASN A 167 10.89 4.31 1.23
N ASN A 168 9.85 4.89 1.82
CA ASN A 168 8.96 4.18 2.73
C ASN A 168 8.14 3.10 2.03
N ILE A 169 7.55 3.42 0.87
CA ILE A 169 6.83 2.45 0.04
C ILE A 169 7.77 1.32 -0.37
N ASN A 170 8.95 1.63 -0.93
CA ASN A 170 9.88 0.61 -1.38
C ASN A 170 10.29 -0.36 -0.25
N ARG A 171 10.60 0.15 0.95
CA ARG A 171 10.90 -0.70 2.12
C ARG A 171 9.70 -1.54 2.56
N SER A 172 8.49 -0.97 2.53
CA SER A 172 7.27 -1.69 2.89
C SER A 172 6.94 -2.79 1.88
N LEU A 173 7.07 -2.53 0.58
CA LEU A 173 6.91 -3.53 -0.48
C LEU A 173 7.89 -4.70 -0.32
N GLN A 174 9.16 -4.41 -0.03
CA GLN A 174 10.17 -5.44 0.24
C GLN A 174 9.81 -6.27 1.49
N THR A 175 9.29 -5.64 2.53
CA THR A 175 8.84 -6.31 3.77
C THR A 175 7.63 -7.21 3.50
N MET A 176 6.64 -6.73 2.74
CA MET A 176 5.51 -7.53 2.29
C MET A 176 5.99 -8.73 1.46
N ARG A 177 6.92 -8.50 0.53
CA ARG A 177 7.45 -9.57 -0.32
C ARG A 177 8.22 -10.64 0.47
N GLY A 178 8.97 -10.23 1.49
CA GLY A 178 9.71 -11.16 2.35
C GLY A 178 8.84 -11.94 3.33
N SER A 179 7.64 -11.46 3.64
CA SER A 179 6.72 -12.11 4.60
C SER A 179 5.63 -12.95 3.93
N ILE A 180 5.29 -12.69 2.66
CA ILE A 180 4.15 -13.34 1.99
C ILE A 180 4.29 -14.87 1.90
N ASP A 181 5.50 -15.42 1.73
CA ASP A 181 5.72 -16.87 1.66
C ASP A 181 5.36 -17.56 2.99
N GLY A 182 5.71 -16.93 4.12
CA GLY A 182 5.34 -17.43 5.45
C GLY A 182 3.84 -17.29 5.72
N ALA A 183 3.26 -16.15 5.31
CA ALA A 183 1.82 -15.92 5.40
C ALA A 183 1.01 -16.95 4.59
N HIS A 184 1.50 -17.32 3.41
CA HIS A 184 0.94 -18.39 2.58
C HIS A 184 1.04 -19.78 3.26
N ALA A 185 2.15 -20.04 3.95
CA ALA A 185 2.31 -21.25 4.76
C ALA A 185 1.47 -21.25 6.06
N GLY A 186 0.72 -20.20 6.34
CA GLY A 186 -0.10 -20.04 7.55
C GLY A 186 0.68 -19.64 8.81
N ASP A 187 1.86 -19.02 8.65
CA ASP A 187 2.59 -18.44 9.77
C ASP A 187 1.99 -17.08 10.15
N GLN A 188 1.40 -17.02 11.35
CA GLN A 188 0.76 -15.82 11.87
C GLN A 188 1.73 -14.63 11.98
N ALA A 189 2.98 -14.85 12.40
CA ALA A 189 3.94 -13.76 12.56
C ALA A 189 4.28 -13.11 11.20
N SER A 190 4.32 -13.92 10.15
CA SER A 190 4.48 -13.46 8.77
C SER A 190 3.25 -12.67 8.30
N CYS A 191 2.03 -13.12 8.62
CA CYS A 191 0.82 -12.35 8.34
C CYS A 191 0.79 -11.00 9.07
N ASP A 192 1.15 -10.97 10.35
CA ASP A 192 1.21 -9.73 11.13
C ASP A 192 2.23 -8.75 10.52
N THR A 193 3.38 -9.27 10.07
CA THR A 193 4.41 -8.48 9.38
C THR A 193 3.90 -7.92 8.05
N TYR A 194 3.22 -8.75 7.27
CA TYR A 194 2.62 -8.34 5.99
C TYR A 194 1.57 -7.24 6.18
N VAL A 195 0.66 -7.43 7.14
CA VAL A 195 -0.40 -6.48 7.51
C VAL A 195 0.19 -5.15 7.99
N ALA A 196 1.22 -5.19 8.84
CA ALA A 196 1.89 -3.98 9.32
C ALA A 196 2.56 -3.20 8.17
N ALA A 197 3.21 -3.89 7.23
CA ALA A 197 3.84 -3.25 6.08
C ALA A 197 2.81 -2.67 5.10
N TYR A 198 1.71 -3.38 4.84
CA TYR A 198 0.59 -2.86 4.04
C TYR A 198 0.01 -1.58 4.66
N ASN A 199 -0.25 -1.60 5.97
CA ASN A 199 -0.77 -0.43 6.70
C ASN A 199 0.21 0.75 6.70
N ASN A 200 1.52 0.48 6.73
CA ASN A 200 2.53 1.53 6.60
C ASN A 200 2.41 2.24 5.24
N ILE A 201 2.26 1.51 4.14
CA ILE A 201 1.97 2.11 2.82
C ILE A 201 0.68 2.93 2.93
N LEU A 202 -0.43 2.30 3.33
CA LEU A 202 -1.74 2.95 3.37
C LEU A 202 -1.74 4.27 4.16
N PHE A 203 -1.08 4.33 5.32
CA PHE A 203 -1.10 5.52 6.18
C PHE A 203 0.01 6.54 5.89
N SER A 204 0.98 6.20 5.04
CA SER A 204 2.03 7.15 4.61
C SER A 204 1.76 7.80 3.25
N GLY A 205 0.65 7.43 2.60
CA GLY A 205 0.24 8.00 1.32
C GLY A 205 -0.02 9.51 1.42
N VAL A 206 0.78 10.28 0.69
CA VAL A 206 0.60 11.72 0.47
C VAL A 206 0.75 11.98 -1.01
N PHE A 207 -0.12 12.81 -1.58
CA PHE A 207 -0.01 13.25 -2.98
C PHE A 207 0.44 14.70 -3.06
N TYR A 208 1.17 15.03 -4.12
CA TYR A 208 1.74 16.35 -4.31
C TYR A 208 1.05 17.09 -5.45
N LYS A 209 0.80 18.37 -5.24
CA LYS A 209 0.34 19.30 -6.28
C LYS A 209 1.45 20.28 -6.62
N ASP A 210 1.29 20.94 -7.76
CA ASP A 210 2.25 21.94 -8.27
C ASP A 210 3.67 21.33 -8.44
N VAL A 211 3.73 20.07 -8.89
CA VAL A 211 4.97 19.32 -9.11
C VAL A 211 5.79 20.00 -10.23
N PRO A 212 7.06 20.36 -10.01
CA PRO A 212 7.91 20.91 -11.04
C PRO A 212 8.09 19.94 -12.21
N GLY A 213 8.19 20.45 -13.44
CA GLY A 213 8.23 19.63 -14.65
C GLY A 213 9.34 18.57 -14.68
N ASP A 214 10.48 18.82 -14.03
CA ASP A 214 11.53 17.82 -13.94
C ASP A 214 11.14 16.64 -13.01
N TRP A 215 10.23 16.85 -12.06
CA TRP A 215 9.75 15.85 -11.08
C TRP A 215 8.45 15.13 -11.48
N GLU A 216 7.74 15.59 -12.51
CA GLU A 216 6.44 15.03 -12.92
C GLU A 216 6.49 13.52 -13.16
N ASP A 217 7.49 13.02 -13.89
CA ASP A 217 7.64 11.57 -14.14
C ASP A 217 7.90 10.77 -12.86
N ILE A 218 8.65 11.34 -11.92
CA ILE A 218 8.98 10.69 -10.64
C ILE A 218 7.71 10.60 -9.77
N ASP A 219 6.97 11.69 -9.68
CA ASP A 219 5.71 11.77 -8.93
C ASP A 219 4.65 10.83 -9.53
N ALA A 220 4.53 10.78 -10.87
CA ALA A 220 3.63 9.87 -11.56
C ALA A 220 3.93 8.40 -11.25
N VAL A 221 5.22 8.00 -11.27
CA VAL A 221 5.64 6.64 -10.91
C VAL A 221 5.33 6.33 -9.44
N TYR A 222 5.58 7.28 -8.54
CA TYR A 222 5.22 7.15 -7.13
C TYR A 222 3.72 6.94 -6.94
N PHE A 223 2.88 7.78 -7.55
CA PHE A 223 1.42 7.70 -7.49
C PHE A 223 0.91 6.35 -8.00
N ILE A 224 1.35 5.91 -9.18
CA ILE A 224 0.94 4.63 -9.77
C ILE A 224 1.39 3.47 -8.87
N SER A 225 2.63 3.50 -8.37
CA SER A 225 3.16 2.44 -7.51
C SER A 225 2.38 2.33 -6.20
N PHE A 226 2.02 3.45 -5.60
CA PHE A 226 1.23 3.52 -4.38
C PHE A 226 -0.15 2.88 -4.57
N ILE A 227 -0.90 3.32 -5.58
CA ILE A 227 -2.26 2.82 -5.82
C ILE A 227 -2.25 1.36 -6.26
N PHE A 228 -1.39 1.01 -7.23
CA PHE A 228 -1.32 -0.34 -7.79
C PHE A 228 -0.96 -1.39 -6.74
N SER A 229 0.01 -1.07 -5.87
CA SER A 229 0.39 -1.99 -4.79
C SER A 229 -0.73 -2.21 -3.80
N LEU A 230 -1.37 -1.15 -3.29
CA LEU A 230 -2.46 -1.29 -2.32
C LEU A 230 -3.64 -2.07 -2.90
N ASP A 231 -4.10 -1.71 -4.10
CA ASP A 231 -5.26 -2.33 -4.73
C ASP A 231 -5.05 -3.85 -4.95
N ARG A 232 -3.95 -4.24 -5.59
CA ARG A 232 -3.72 -5.63 -5.98
C ARG A 232 -3.24 -6.52 -4.85
N THR A 233 -2.67 -5.95 -3.79
CA THR A 233 -2.25 -6.72 -2.61
C THR A 233 -3.30 -6.77 -1.50
N ARG A 234 -4.38 -5.98 -1.61
CA ARG A 234 -5.50 -5.96 -0.65
C ARG A 234 -6.13 -7.33 -0.39
N PRO A 235 -6.36 -8.21 -1.38
CA PRO A 235 -6.92 -9.53 -1.11
C PRO A 235 -6.06 -10.36 -0.15
N ALA A 236 -4.74 -10.39 -0.34
CA ALA A 236 -3.82 -11.08 0.57
C ALA A 236 -3.79 -10.44 1.97
N TYR A 237 -3.86 -9.11 2.05
CA TYR A 237 -4.02 -8.40 3.33
C TYR A 237 -5.28 -8.89 4.07
N LEU A 238 -6.43 -8.93 3.38
CA LEU A 238 -7.68 -9.40 3.97
C LEU A 238 -7.60 -10.87 4.38
N SER A 239 -6.97 -11.73 3.57
CA SER A 239 -6.77 -13.15 3.93
C SER A 239 -5.97 -13.29 5.24
N CYS A 240 -4.91 -12.49 5.42
CA CYS A 240 -4.15 -12.47 6.66
C CYS A 240 -4.96 -11.98 7.86
N VAL A 241 -5.75 -10.90 7.70
CA VAL A 241 -6.59 -10.35 8.77
C VAL A 241 -7.70 -11.33 9.18
N ASP A 242 -8.37 -11.93 8.21
CA ASP A 242 -9.58 -12.74 8.46
C ASP A 242 -9.26 -14.19 8.83
N SER A 243 -8.21 -14.76 8.24
CA SER A 243 -7.93 -16.20 8.33
C SER A 243 -6.54 -16.57 8.86
N GLY A 244 -5.65 -15.59 9.03
CA GLY A 244 -4.27 -15.82 9.45
C GLY A 244 -3.41 -16.55 8.40
N LYS A 245 -3.91 -16.69 7.17
CA LYS A 245 -3.15 -17.25 6.04
C LYS A 245 -3.56 -16.61 4.72
N VAL A 246 -2.71 -16.70 3.71
CA VAL A 246 -3.03 -16.29 2.33
C VAL A 246 -3.30 -17.53 1.48
N ASP A 247 -4.39 -17.55 0.70
CA ASP A 247 -4.66 -18.64 -0.24
C ASP A 247 -3.79 -18.56 -1.51
N ASP A 248 -3.74 -19.65 -2.29
CA ASP A 248 -2.88 -19.75 -3.48
C ASP A 248 -3.13 -18.66 -4.52
N PHE A 249 -4.39 -18.27 -4.72
CA PHE A 249 -4.76 -17.26 -5.69
C PHE A 249 -4.28 -15.88 -5.25
N ASN A 250 -4.60 -15.50 -4.00
CA ASN A 250 -4.22 -14.23 -3.42
C ASN A 250 -2.69 -14.11 -3.25
N TYR A 251 -2.01 -15.23 -2.95
CA TYR A 251 -0.55 -15.31 -2.90
C TYR A 251 0.07 -15.02 -4.28
N GLY A 252 -0.36 -15.71 -5.33
CA GLY A 252 0.17 -15.53 -6.68
C GLY A 252 0.00 -14.10 -7.18
N LEU A 253 -1.19 -13.53 -6.97
CA LEU A 253 -1.48 -12.14 -7.30
C LEU A 253 -0.57 -11.16 -6.53
N ALA A 254 -0.47 -11.33 -5.20
CA ALA A 254 0.34 -10.44 -4.37
C ALA A 254 1.83 -10.49 -4.74
N VAL A 255 2.40 -11.68 -4.93
CA VAL A 255 3.81 -11.84 -5.33
C VAL A 255 4.08 -11.14 -6.67
N GLN A 256 3.26 -11.38 -7.68
CA GLN A 256 3.42 -10.76 -8.99
C GLN A 256 3.36 -9.23 -8.89
N THR A 257 2.37 -8.70 -8.18
CA THR A 257 2.23 -7.24 -8.00
C THR A 257 3.41 -6.64 -7.24
N LEU A 258 3.86 -7.26 -6.15
CA LEU A 258 4.97 -6.77 -5.35
C LEU A 258 6.26 -6.69 -6.19
N ASP A 259 6.58 -7.76 -6.93
CA ASP A 259 7.78 -7.82 -7.77
C ASP A 259 7.70 -6.78 -8.92
N GLN A 260 6.54 -6.64 -9.56
CA GLN A 260 6.32 -5.64 -10.63
C GLN A 260 6.42 -4.21 -10.11
N THR A 261 5.81 -3.92 -8.95
CA THR A 261 5.80 -2.57 -8.39
C THR A 261 7.20 -2.14 -7.98
N VAL A 262 7.96 -3.03 -7.33
CA VAL A 262 9.36 -2.75 -6.97
C VAL A 262 10.20 -2.49 -8.22
N ALA A 263 10.06 -3.31 -9.27
CA ALA A 263 10.80 -3.14 -10.51
C ALA A 263 10.48 -1.80 -11.20
N PHE A 264 9.23 -1.37 -11.15
CA PHE A 264 8.76 -0.11 -11.73
C PHE A 264 9.17 1.11 -10.89
N LEU A 265 9.09 1.03 -9.55
CA LEU A 265 9.40 2.13 -8.63
C LEU A 265 10.90 2.41 -8.52
N ALA A 266 11.76 1.38 -8.59
CA ALA A 266 13.18 1.52 -8.29
C ALA A 266 13.93 2.53 -9.20
N PRO A 267 13.72 2.57 -10.53
CA PRO A 267 14.35 3.59 -11.38
C PRO A 267 13.97 5.03 -10.99
N ALA A 268 12.69 5.28 -10.72
CA ALA A 268 12.21 6.60 -10.32
C ALA A 268 12.74 7.00 -8.93
N LEU A 269 12.81 6.06 -7.99
CA LEU A 269 13.41 6.30 -6.68
C LEU A 269 14.90 6.65 -6.80
N ASN A 270 15.65 5.97 -7.66
CA ASN A 270 17.05 6.30 -7.92
C ASN A 270 17.20 7.69 -8.56
N ALA A 271 16.32 8.04 -9.50
CA ALA A 271 16.28 9.37 -10.11
C ALA A 271 15.94 10.47 -9.09
N ALA A 272 15.01 10.20 -8.16
CA ALA A 272 14.68 11.11 -7.06
C ALA A 272 15.88 11.32 -6.14
N ASN A 273 16.54 10.24 -5.71
CA ASN A 273 17.70 10.32 -4.80
C ASN A 273 18.93 11.01 -5.42
N ALA A 274 19.01 11.09 -6.75
CA ALA A 274 20.11 11.73 -7.47
C ALA A 274 19.97 13.25 -7.62
N ARG A 275 18.81 13.82 -7.24
CA ARG A 275 18.50 15.25 -7.32
C ARG A 275 18.55 15.90 -5.95
#